data_AF-A0A1Q5G663-F1
#
_entry.id   AF-A0A1Q5G663-F1
#
_cell.length_a   1.000
_cell.length_b   1.000
_cell.length_c   1.000
_cell.angle_alpha   90.00
_cell.angle_beta   90.00
_cell.angle_gamma   90.00
#
_symmetry.space_group_name_H-M   'P 1'
#
loop_
_entity.id
_entity.type
_entity.pdbx_description
1 polymer ?
#
loop_
_entity_poly.entity_id
_entity_poly.type
_entity_poly.pdbx_seq_one_letter_code
_entity_poly.pdbx_strand_id
1 'polypeptide(L)'
;MASRPQLPDAYHKAVDRLTDRDIGARHSALLELDALAAEGSPWCQSVVDAICAYLREPEVEGCPDREVRREALRILASQLRVSPEDPGEAETPADVRLPKARDLRVDLSGIELGDVDFSGCRFGEAYFAETSFSGQSVFDDAHFTGEAQFQCALFASDASFSGVRFDGWAVFGRTRFHGRANFDGARFQEIAWFGRGEESIGEDDDVAWEAVEKRRTLPWEELNEDDPVWPCDVLMDEYQSWEEGGDGARFNGEASFRDARFEDGAWFWKARFGGGSLFQRAAFSGRVHLDHHSVDLTAARVTGVDTDDEQHWPFGWTVSSEHAGDDEGESKDERSGRLVPDRAAHAYCRRLADSDPAVRLSGLRALEGLGDAEPGLRQRVADTICEYLRTPLAFDMTARPAALTADQAQELRVRHTAQRILADHTHHSADMRWEDISLGLSGATLIDFDLSECHLRYGDFSGAQFHGTTTFEEVLFSDGVDFCIRGTHSGRASFHGDATFTGARFGSETWSMRGLMEQGLRGCVFHSRVTEDFSS
;
A
#
# COMPACT_ATOMS: atom_id res chain seq x y z
N MET A 1 -11.46 -24.73 37.09
CA MET A 1 -11.34 -23.28 36.78
C MET A 1 -10.44 -22.66 37.82
N ALA A 2 -9.16 -22.45 37.50
CA ALA A 2 -8.27 -21.69 38.38
C ALA A 2 -8.68 -20.21 38.28
N SER A 3 -8.96 -19.55 39.41
CA SER A 3 -9.20 -18.10 39.44
C SER A 3 -7.96 -17.39 38.86
N ARG A 4 -8.17 -16.49 37.89
CA ARG A 4 -7.11 -15.59 37.42
C ARG A 4 -6.47 -14.89 38.63
N PRO A 5 -5.13 -14.84 38.74
CA PRO A 5 -4.47 -14.11 39.81
C PRO A 5 -4.92 -12.64 39.77
N GLN A 6 -5.28 -12.09 40.93
CA GLN A 6 -5.62 -10.67 41.05
C GLN A 6 -4.37 -9.82 40.83
N LEU A 7 -4.55 -8.63 40.24
CA LEU A 7 -3.47 -7.68 40.03
C LEU A 7 -2.95 -7.15 41.38
N PRO A 8 -1.63 -6.96 41.56
CA PRO A 8 -1.09 -6.40 42.80
C PRO A 8 -1.50 -4.94 43.02
N ASP A 9 -1.65 -4.50 44.27
CA ASP A 9 -1.88 -3.08 44.59
C ASP A 9 -0.81 -2.15 44.01
N ALA A 10 0.43 -2.66 43.88
CA ALA A 10 1.54 -1.93 43.25
C ALA A 10 1.25 -1.60 41.78
N TYR A 11 0.59 -2.49 41.04
CA TYR A 11 0.17 -2.25 39.66
C TYR A 11 -0.79 -1.06 39.59
N HIS A 12 -1.88 -1.09 40.39
CA HIS A 12 -2.86 -0.02 40.39
C HIS A 12 -2.24 1.35 40.77
N LYS A 13 -1.38 1.37 41.80
CA LYS A 13 -0.67 2.59 42.21
C LYS A 13 0.32 3.10 41.15
N ALA A 14 0.94 2.23 40.38
CA ALA A 14 1.82 2.63 39.28
C ALA A 14 0.99 3.21 38.12
N VAL A 15 -0.08 2.53 37.70
CA VAL A 15 -0.98 3.01 36.65
C VAL A 15 -1.57 4.39 36.99
N ASP A 16 -2.04 4.60 38.22
CA ASP A 16 -2.58 5.90 38.65
C ASP A 16 -1.55 7.03 38.47
N ARG A 17 -0.27 6.75 38.74
CA ARG A 17 0.84 7.71 38.62
C ARG A 17 1.28 7.97 37.18
N LEU A 18 0.93 7.13 36.20
CA LEU A 18 1.21 7.40 34.79
C LEU A 18 0.45 8.64 34.27
N THR A 19 -0.63 9.04 34.95
CA THR A 19 -1.41 10.25 34.63
C THR A 19 -1.05 11.47 35.49
N ASP A 20 -0.05 11.34 36.39
CA ASP A 20 0.40 12.44 37.24
C ASP A 20 1.03 13.56 36.39
N ARG A 21 0.95 14.81 36.85
CA ARG A 21 1.61 15.95 36.20
C ARG A 21 3.13 15.92 36.39
N ASP A 22 3.62 15.29 37.45
CA ASP A 22 5.05 15.15 37.71
C ASP A 22 5.72 14.10 36.80
N ILE A 23 6.72 14.53 36.05
CA ILE A 23 7.53 13.68 35.16
C ILE A 23 8.24 12.58 35.96
N GLY A 24 8.75 12.91 37.15
CA GLY A 24 9.45 11.97 38.02
C GLY A 24 8.55 10.83 38.51
N ALA A 25 7.32 11.18 38.91
CA ALA A 25 6.29 10.20 39.29
C ALA A 25 5.94 9.24 38.15
N ARG A 26 5.75 9.76 36.92
CA ARG A 26 5.49 8.92 35.73
C ARG A 26 6.66 7.98 35.42
N HIS A 27 7.88 8.49 35.44
CA HIS A 27 9.07 7.67 35.21
C HIS A 27 9.25 6.58 36.28
N SER A 28 9.04 6.91 37.56
CA SER A 28 9.08 5.92 38.64
C SER A 28 8.00 4.85 38.48
N ALA A 29 6.81 5.22 38.01
CA ALA A 29 5.72 4.28 37.76
C ALA A 29 6.08 3.28 36.64
N LEU A 30 6.73 3.74 35.57
CA LEU A 30 7.20 2.85 34.50
C LEU A 30 8.21 1.80 34.99
N LEU A 31 9.17 2.21 35.83
CA LEU A 31 10.14 1.28 36.42
C LEU A 31 9.48 0.25 37.35
N GLU A 32 8.45 0.66 38.09
CA GLU A 32 7.68 -0.27 38.94
C GLU A 32 6.85 -1.26 38.10
N LEU A 33 6.29 -0.82 36.98
CA LEU A 33 5.62 -1.70 36.02
C LEU A 33 6.59 -2.67 35.36
N ASP A 34 7.77 -2.21 34.95
CA ASP A 34 8.84 -3.05 34.40
C ASP A 34 9.24 -4.16 35.38
N ALA A 35 9.43 -3.82 36.66
CA ALA A 35 9.72 -4.79 37.71
C ALA A 35 8.59 -5.83 37.90
N LEU A 36 7.32 -5.46 37.66
CA LEU A 36 6.19 -6.40 37.69
C LEU A 36 6.14 -7.31 36.46
N ALA A 37 6.77 -6.95 35.35
CA ALA A 37 6.83 -7.74 34.12
C ALA A 37 8.05 -8.67 34.04
N ALA A 38 8.84 -8.77 35.12
CA ALA A 38 10.01 -9.65 35.21
C ALA A 38 9.73 -11.10 34.76
N GLU A 39 10.78 -11.82 34.39
CA GLU A 39 10.70 -13.19 33.87
C GLU A 39 9.87 -14.12 34.78
N GLY A 40 8.99 -14.94 34.18
CA GLY A 40 8.03 -15.78 34.90
C GLY A 40 6.80 -15.08 35.49
N SER A 41 6.70 -13.74 35.42
CA SER A 41 5.52 -12.99 35.87
C SER A 41 4.26 -13.29 35.04
N PRO A 42 3.09 -13.52 35.67
CA PRO A 42 1.81 -13.66 34.97
C PRO A 42 1.20 -12.32 34.55
N TRP A 43 1.78 -11.18 34.95
CA TRP A 43 1.20 -9.84 34.73
C TRP A 43 1.76 -9.10 33.52
N CYS A 44 2.60 -9.76 32.71
CA CYS A 44 3.30 -9.13 31.59
C CYS A 44 2.34 -8.50 30.58
N GLN A 45 1.27 -9.20 30.22
CA GLN A 45 0.25 -8.64 29.33
C GLN A 45 -0.39 -7.38 29.94
N SER A 46 -0.75 -7.40 31.22
CA SER A 46 -1.34 -6.23 31.89
C SER A 46 -0.37 -5.04 31.96
N VAL A 47 0.93 -5.29 32.14
CA VAL A 47 1.95 -4.25 32.09
C VAL A 47 2.08 -3.66 30.68
N VAL A 48 2.14 -4.51 29.65
CA VAL A 48 2.17 -4.07 28.25
C VAL A 48 0.92 -3.26 27.92
N ASP A 49 -0.27 -3.71 28.32
CA ASP A 49 -1.53 -2.99 28.11
C ASP A 49 -1.52 -1.62 28.78
N ALA A 50 -1.00 -1.51 30.02
CA ALA A 50 -0.88 -0.25 30.74
C ALA A 50 0.09 0.73 30.06
N ILE A 51 1.23 0.24 29.57
CA ILE A 51 2.20 1.05 28.84
C ILE A 51 1.61 1.52 27.51
N CYS A 52 0.95 0.63 26.75
CA CYS A 52 0.26 0.97 25.51
C CYS A 52 -0.86 1.99 25.73
N ALA A 53 -1.63 1.86 26.81
CA ALA A 53 -2.65 2.84 27.19
C ALA A 53 -2.02 4.22 27.48
N TYR A 54 -0.94 4.28 28.26
CA TYR A 54 -0.22 5.52 28.53
C TYR A 54 0.35 6.18 27.25
N LEU A 55 0.92 5.39 26.35
CA LEU A 55 1.44 5.89 25.07
C LEU A 55 0.33 6.43 24.15
N ARG A 56 -0.90 5.93 24.28
CA ARG A 56 -2.08 6.39 23.52
C ARG A 56 -2.75 7.64 24.08
N GLU A 57 -2.53 7.96 25.34
CA GLU A 57 -3.03 9.22 25.90
C GLU A 57 -2.36 10.41 25.20
N PRO A 58 -3.08 11.49 24.84
CA PRO A 58 -2.48 12.66 24.23
C PRO A 58 -1.50 13.36 25.18
N GLU A 59 -0.48 14.04 24.64
CA GLU A 59 0.40 14.87 25.47
C GLU A 59 -0.42 15.96 26.19
N VAL A 60 -0.15 16.17 27.48
CA VAL A 60 -0.83 17.23 28.23
C VAL A 60 -0.25 18.57 27.79
N GLU A 61 -1.12 19.46 27.31
CA GLU A 61 -0.73 20.80 26.84
C GLU A 61 0.10 21.54 27.92
N GLY A 62 1.31 21.98 27.54
CA GLY A 62 2.26 22.66 28.43
C GLY A 62 3.11 21.75 29.33
N CYS A 63 3.02 20.42 29.21
CA CYS A 63 3.84 19.45 29.95
C CYS A 63 4.38 18.35 29.00
N PRO A 64 5.40 18.65 28.18
CA PRO A 64 5.95 17.67 27.24
C PRO A 64 6.59 16.50 28.00
N ASP A 65 6.17 15.27 27.71
CA ASP A 65 6.64 14.05 28.37
C ASP A 65 7.42 13.11 27.44
N ARG A 66 7.92 13.65 26.33
CA ARG A 66 8.68 12.95 25.29
C ARG A 66 9.77 12.02 25.82
N GLU A 67 10.52 12.43 26.83
CA GLU A 67 11.56 11.57 27.44
C GLU A 67 10.97 10.37 28.17
N VAL A 68 9.85 10.55 28.88
CA VAL A 68 9.16 9.49 29.61
C VAL A 68 8.48 8.52 28.64
N ARG A 69 7.86 9.02 27.57
CA ARG A 69 7.29 8.18 26.50
C ARG A 69 8.36 7.38 25.77
N ARG A 70 9.53 7.98 25.51
CA ARG A 70 10.68 7.27 24.96
C ARG A 70 11.14 6.15 25.89
N GLU A 71 11.15 6.40 27.20
CA GLU A 71 11.49 5.36 28.18
C GLU A 71 10.42 4.27 28.26
N ALA A 72 9.14 4.62 28.20
CA ALA A 72 8.03 3.66 28.13
C ALA A 72 8.15 2.74 26.91
N LEU A 73 8.52 3.28 25.73
CA LEU A 73 8.80 2.51 24.53
C LEU A 73 10.01 1.58 24.68
N ARG A 74 11.08 2.04 25.34
CA ARG A 74 12.25 1.18 25.63
C ARG A 74 11.90 0.02 26.54
N ILE A 75 11.12 0.28 27.59
CA ILE A 75 10.63 -0.76 28.50
C ILE A 75 9.75 -1.74 27.73
N LEU A 76 8.79 -1.24 26.93
CA LEU A 76 7.96 -2.09 26.07
C LEU A 76 8.80 -2.99 25.17
N ALA A 77 9.75 -2.43 24.41
CA ALA A 77 10.65 -3.20 23.55
C ALA A 77 11.48 -4.22 24.35
N SER A 78 11.99 -3.84 25.53
CA SER A 78 12.74 -4.75 26.40
C SER A 78 11.89 -5.92 26.89
N GLN A 79 10.59 -5.73 27.10
CA GLN A 79 9.67 -6.80 27.53
C GLN A 79 9.29 -7.76 26.38
N LEU A 80 9.42 -7.30 25.13
CA LEU A 80 9.10 -8.07 23.93
C LEU A 80 10.32 -8.78 23.33
N ARG A 81 11.53 -8.28 23.58
CA ARG A 81 12.77 -8.89 23.08
C ARG A 81 13.00 -10.25 23.69
N VAL A 82 13.20 -11.23 22.82
CA VAL A 82 13.62 -12.57 23.21
C VAL A 82 15.15 -12.57 23.27
N SER A 83 15.71 -13.12 24.34
CA SER A 83 17.17 -13.23 24.46
C SER A 83 17.70 -14.18 23.37
N PRO A 84 18.79 -13.86 22.66
CA PRO A 84 19.34 -14.68 21.58
C PRO A 84 19.86 -16.07 22.03
N GLU A 85 19.82 -16.36 23.33
CA GLU A 85 20.11 -17.69 23.89
C GLU A 85 18.92 -18.66 23.82
N ASP A 86 17.74 -18.21 23.38
CA ASP A 86 16.65 -19.11 23.02
C ASP A 86 16.96 -19.66 21.62
N PRO A 87 17.36 -20.93 21.49
CA PRO A 87 17.73 -21.46 20.19
C PRO A 87 16.49 -21.37 19.30
N GLY A 88 16.57 -20.54 18.27
CA GLY A 88 15.65 -20.58 17.15
C GLY A 88 15.47 -22.04 16.71
N GLU A 89 14.30 -22.34 16.15
CA GLU A 89 13.79 -23.65 15.74
C GLU A 89 14.69 -24.50 14.79
N ALA A 90 15.99 -24.23 14.72
CA ALA A 90 17.00 -25.13 14.22
C ALA A 90 17.37 -26.17 15.30
N GLU A 91 16.79 -27.36 15.18
CA GLU A 91 17.22 -28.63 15.80
C GLU A 91 16.88 -28.92 17.28
N THR A 92 15.74 -28.47 17.81
CA THR A 92 15.21 -29.04 19.08
C THR A 92 14.26 -30.23 18.83
N PRO A 93 14.53 -31.42 19.37
CA PRO A 93 13.61 -32.56 19.31
C PRO A 93 12.26 -32.22 19.97
N ALA A 94 11.16 -32.74 19.42
CA ALA A 94 9.76 -32.47 19.82
C ALA A 94 9.41 -32.68 21.31
N ASP A 95 10.34 -33.22 22.10
CA ASP A 95 10.10 -33.71 23.46
C ASP A 95 10.64 -32.75 24.56
N VAL A 96 11.27 -31.63 24.19
CA VAL A 96 11.70 -30.60 25.15
C VAL A 96 10.79 -29.37 25.02
N ARG A 97 9.78 -29.28 25.89
CA ARG A 97 9.02 -28.02 26.07
C ARG A 97 9.92 -26.99 26.75
N LEU A 98 10.68 -26.25 25.95
CA LEU A 98 11.22 -24.95 26.35
C LEU A 98 10.03 -24.04 26.76
N PRO A 99 10.21 -23.12 27.72
CA PRO A 99 9.16 -22.16 28.04
C PRO A 99 8.83 -21.40 26.75
N LYS A 100 7.60 -21.51 26.26
CA LYS A 100 7.15 -20.73 25.09
C LYS A 100 7.50 -19.27 25.34
N ALA A 101 8.29 -18.67 24.45
CA ALA A 101 8.53 -17.24 24.43
C ALA A 101 7.18 -16.50 24.52
N ARG A 102 7.16 -15.34 25.18
CA ARG A 102 5.92 -14.64 25.53
C ARG A 102 5.33 -13.97 24.28
N ASP A 103 4.25 -14.54 23.75
CA ASP A 103 3.45 -13.92 22.69
C ASP A 103 2.52 -12.85 23.30
N LEU A 104 3.03 -11.62 23.43
CA LEU A 104 2.29 -10.50 24.04
C LEU A 104 1.55 -9.68 22.99
N ARG A 105 0.30 -9.31 23.27
CA ARG A 105 -0.49 -8.39 22.45
C ARG A 105 -0.02 -6.95 22.67
N VAL A 106 0.19 -6.21 21.58
CA VAL A 106 0.60 -4.80 21.59
C VAL A 106 -0.39 -3.98 20.76
N ASP A 107 -0.96 -2.92 21.33
CA ASP A 107 -1.85 -1.99 20.62
C ASP A 107 -1.34 -0.56 20.74
N LEU A 108 -0.67 -0.10 19.69
CA LEU A 108 -0.15 1.24 19.51
C LEU A 108 -0.88 1.99 18.38
N SER A 109 -2.12 1.59 18.08
CA SER A 109 -2.89 2.13 16.97
C SER A 109 -3.29 3.60 17.19
N GLY A 110 -3.14 4.43 16.15
CA GLY A 110 -3.59 5.82 16.12
C GLY A 110 -2.76 6.81 16.92
N ILE A 111 -1.48 6.51 17.18
CA ILE A 111 -0.57 7.39 17.94
C ILE A 111 0.57 7.91 17.07
N GLU A 112 1.24 8.96 17.56
CA GLU A 112 2.51 9.42 17.02
C GLU A 112 3.69 8.85 17.84
N LEU A 113 4.61 8.19 17.16
CA LEU A 113 5.85 7.65 17.70
C LEU A 113 7.04 8.34 17.03
N GLY A 114 8.04 8.72 17.82
CA GLY A 114 9.33 9.15 17.29
C GLY A 114 10.17 7.97 16.83
N ASP A 115 11.46 7.97 17.15
CA ASP A 115 12.33 6.83 16.86
C ASP A 115 11.90 5.59 17.68
N VAL A 116 11.73 4.46 16.99
CA VAL A 116 11.40 3.16 17.60
C VAL A 116 12.39 2.08 17.16
N ASP A 117 12.73 1.22 18.12
CA ASP A 117 13.59 0.06 17.88
C ASP A 117 12.93 -1.16 18.52
N PHE A 118 12.26 -1.94 17.66
CA PHE A 118 11.67 -3.23 17.96
C PHE A 118 12.50 -4.39 17.38
N SER A 119 13.80 -4.18 17.16
CA SER A 119 14.66 -5.23 16.63
C SER A 119 14.70 -6.44 17.57
N GLY A 120 14.52 -7.63 17.01
CA GLY A 120 14.46 -8.90 17.75
C GLY A 120 13.27 -9.02 18.73
N CYS A 121 12.27 -8.14 18.63
CA CYS A 121 11.05 -8.26 19.44
C CYS A 121 10.16 -9.37 18.91
N ARG A 122 9.52 -10.09 19.84
CA ARG A 122 8.46 -11.06 19.52
C ARG A 122 7.11 -10.49 19.93
N PHE A 123 6.18 -10.48 18.98
CA PHE A 123 4.82 -9.99 19.14
C PHE A 123 3.84 -11.14 19.00
N GLY A 124 2.86 -11.20 19.90
CA GLY A 124 1.66 -12.03 19.73
C GLY A 124 0.79 -11.47 18.61
N GLU A 125 -0.14 -10.60 18.98
CA GLU A 125 -0.89 -9.74 18.05
C GLU A 125 -0.33 -8.31 18.15
N ALA A 126 -0.12 -7.65 17.01
CA ALA A 126 0.43 -6.30 16.99
C ALA A 126 -0.44 -5.36 16.15
N TYR A 127 -0.92 -4.31 16.78
CA TYR A 127 -1.78 -3.30 16.16
C TYR A 127 -1.06 -1.95 16.11
N PHE A 128 -0.70 -1.55 14.90
CA PHE A 128 -0.10 -0.26 14.53
C PHE A 128 -0.95 0.48 13.49
N ALA A 129 -2.24 0.16 13.42
CA ALA A 129 -3.17 0.80 12.51
C ALA A 129 -3.20 2.31 12.76
N GLU A 130 -3.10 3.13 11.70
CA GLU A 130 -3.09 4.59 11.79
C GLU A 130 -1.95 5.17 12.67
N THR A 131 -0.94 4.39 13.02
CA THR A 131 0.22 4.88 13.76
C THR A 131 1.12 5.73 12.86
N SER A 132 1.51 6.91 13.34
CA SER A 132 2.48 7.78 12.68
C SER A 132 3.86 7.61 13.32
N PHE A 133 4.78 7.00 12.60
CA PHE A 133 6.19 6.92 12.94
C PHE A 133 6.93 8.12 12.33
N SER A 134 7.12 9.17 13.13
CA SER A 134 7.79 10.41 12.69
C SER A 134 9.32 10.27 12.66
N GLY A 135 9.87 9.31 13.41
CA GLY A 135 11.31 8.99 13.44
C GLY A 135 11.68 7.72 12.69
N GLN A 136 12.91 7.26 12.90
CA GLN A 136 13.40 5.98 12.35
C GLN A 136 12.66 4.80 12.99
N SER A 137 12.23 3.83 12.19
CA SER A 137 11.49 2.66 12.66
C SER A 137 12.22 1.37 12.31
N VAL A 138 12.65 0.63 13.32
CA VAL A 138 13.41 -0.62 13.13
C VAL A 138 12.63 -1.80 13.72
N PHE A 139 12.32 -2.77 12.87
CA PHE A 139 11.67 -4.06 13.17
C PHE A 139 12.55 -5.24 12.70
N ASP A 140 13.85 -5.02 12.58
CA ASP A 140 14.79 -6.02 12.07
C ASP A 140 14.77 -7.27 12.95
N ASP A 141 14.69 -8.44 12.32
CA ASP A 141 14.57 -9.75 12.97
C ASP A 141 13.39 -9.86 13.97
N ALA A 142 12.39 -8.96 13.88
CA ALA A 142 11.20 -9.08 14.70
C ALA A 142 10.35 -10.29 14.27
N HIS A 143 9.63 -10.88 15.21
CA HIS A 143 8.79 -12.05 14.98
C HIS A 143 7.35 -11.79 15.43
N PHE A 144 6.45 -11.68 14.47
CA PHE A 144 5.00 -11.59 14.68
C PHE A 144 4.40 -12.98 14.59
N THR A 145 3.96 -13.53 15.71
CA THR A 145 3.44 -14.91 15.80
C THR A 145 1.94 -15.00 15.52
N GLY A 146 1.26 -13.87 15.63
CA GLY A 146 -0.13 -13.66 15.24
C GLY A 146 -0.24 -12.50 14.26
N GLU A 147 -1.42 -11.89 14.19
CA GLU A 147 -1.72 -10.84 13.23
C GLU A 147 -0.88 -9.57 13.46
N ALA A 148 -0.36 -9.00 12.37
CA ALA A 148 0.39 -7.75 12.36
C ALA A 148 -0.32 -6.71 11.48
N GLN A 149 -0.94 -5.72 12.13
CA GLN A 149 -1.78 -4.70 11.51
C GLN A 149 -1.04 -3.36 11.41
N PHE A 150 -0.68 -2.96 10.19
CA PHE A 150 -0.03 -1.69 9.85
C PHE A 150 -0.88 -0.83 8.90
N GLN A 151 -2.15 -1.17 8.70
CA GLN A 151 -3.02 -0.47 7.76
C GLN A 151 -3.09 1.02 8.09
N CYS A 152 -3.02 1.84 7.05
CA CYS A 152 -3.00 3.30 7.17
C CYS A 152 -1.87 3.87 8.06
N ALA A 153 -0.86 3.07 8.45
CA ALA A 153 0.29 3.59 9.19
C ALA A 153 1.14 4.51 8.29
N LEU A 154 1.79 5.49 8.91
CA LEU A 154 2.69 6.43 8.25
C LEU A 154 4.11 6.23 8.78
N PHE A 155 5.05 5.92 7.89
CA PHE A 155 6.48 5.95 8.16
C PHE A 155 7.09 7.17 7.49
N ALA A 156 7.26 8.25 8.26
CA ALA A 156 7.76 9.53 7.76
C ALA A 156 9.27 9.47 7.45
N SER A 157 10.01 8.60 8.12
CA SER A 157 11.44 8.32 7.88
C SER A 157 11.65 6.90 7.34
N ASP A 158 12.92 6.47 7.24
CA ASP A 158 13.25 5.10 6.84
C ASP A 158 12.68 4.07 7.83
N ALA A 159 12.10 3.00 7.27
CA ALA A 159 11.52 1.88 7.99
C ALA A 159 12.22 0.58 7.58
N SER A 160 12.78 -0.14 8.56
CA SER A 160 13.47 -1.40 8.34
C SER A 160 12.70 -2.56 8.97
N PHE A 161 12.45 -3.58 8.18
CA PHE A 161 11.80 -4.85 8.48
C PHE A 161 12.71 -6.00 7.98
N SER A 162 14.03 -5.82 8.06
CA SER A 162 14.96 -6.80 7.49
C SER A 162 14.91 -8.09 8.31
N GLY A 163 14.78 -9.23 7.63
CA GLY A 163 14.71 -10.53 8.31
C GLY A 163 13.46 -10.74 9.17
N VAL A 164 12.47 -9.84 9.11
CA VAL A 164 11.23 -9.96 9.88
C VAL A 164 10.50 -11.26 9.53
N ARG A 165 9.83 -11.86 10.52
CA ARG A 165 8.99 -13.04 10.35
C ARG A 165 7.56 -12.74 10.74
N PHE A 166 6.63 -12.92 9.82
CA PHE A 166 5.20 -12.89 10.04
C PHE A 166 4.66 -14.32 9.91
N ASP A 167 4.27 -14.93 11.03
CA ASP A 167 3.60 -16.23 11.05
C ASP A 167 2.08 -16.11 10.83
N GLY A 168 1.49 -14.97 11.19
CA GLY A 168 0.09 -14.62 10.88
C GLY A 168 -0.02 -13.64 9.71
N TRP A 169 -1.23 -13.14 9.45
CA TRP A 169 -1.47 -12.12 8.42
C TRP A 169 -0.67 -10.85 8.68
N ALA A 170 -0.08 -10.31 7.63
CA ALA A 170 0.63 -9.03 7.67
C ALA A 170 -0.11 -8.01 6.79
N VAL A 171 -0.74 -7.03 7.42
CA VAL A 171 -1.62 -6.07 6.75
C VAL A 171 -0.97 -4.71 6.66
N PHE A 172 -0.46 -4.38 5.47
CA PHE A 172 0.15 -3.10 5.09
C PHE A 172 -0.72 -2.29 4.13
N GLY A 173 -2.00 -2.67 3.97
CA GLY A 173 -2.93 -1.96 3.10
C GLY A 173 -2.96 -0.47 3.44
N ARG A 174 -2.69 0.38 2.45
CA ARG A 174 -2.66 1.86 2.60
C ARG A 174 -1.58 2.39 3.55
N THR A 175 -0.62 1.58 3.96
CA THR A 175 0.57 2.06 4.67
C THR A 175 1.37 3.00 3.76
N ARG A 176 1.97 4.03 4.34
CA ARG A 176 2.78 5.02 3.60
C ARG A 176 4.20 5.00 4.09
N PHE A 177 5.13 4.82 3.16
CA PHE A 177 6.56 4.88 3.39
C PHE A 177 7.11 6.11 2.68
N HIS A 178 7.36 7.19 3.42
CA HIS A 178 7.98 8.40 2.88
C HIS A 178 9.49 8.21 2.69
N GLY A 179 10.13 7.51 3.62
CA GLY A 179 11.52 7.06 3.52
C GLY A 179 11.66 5.72 2.78
N ARG A 180 12.84 5.12 2.92
CA ARG A 180 13.11 3.77 2.42
C ARG A 180 12.35 2.73 3.23
N ALA A 181 11.80 1.73 2.57
CA ALA A 181 11.15 0.59 3.19
C ALA A 181 11.94 -0.69 2.88
N ASN A 182 12.58 -1.27 3.88
CA ASN A 182 13.43 -2.44 3.71
C ASN A 182 12.78 -3.70 4.30
N PHE A 183 12.30 -4.60 3.44
CA PHE A 183 11.78 -5.93 3.75
C PHE A 183 12.76 -7.04 3.28
N ASP A 184 14.05 -6.75 3.17
CA ASP A 184 15.02 -7.73 2.72
C ASP A 184 15.07 -8.94 3.67
N GLY A 185 14.92 -10.14 3.10
CA GLY A 185 14.87 -11.40 3.84
C GLY A 185 13.61 -11.62 4.67
N ALA A 186 12.60 -10.75 4.54
CA ALA A 186 11.32 -10.89 5.24
C ALA A 186 10.64 -12.22 4.87
N ARG A 187 9.91 -12.81 5.83
CA ARG A 187 9.16 -14.05 5.65
C ARG A 187 7.71 -13.84 6.02
N PHE A 188 6.82 -14.16 5.10
CA PHE A 188 5.37 -14.13 5.27
C PHE A 188 4.85 -15.56 5.14
N GLN A 189 4.42 -16.16 6.25
CA GLN A 189 3.85 -17.52 6.26
C GLN A 189 2.43 -17.53 5.71
N GLU A 190 1.63 -16.54 6.11
CA GLU A 190 0.28 -16.30 5.62
C GLU A 190 0.28 -15.13 4.63
N ILE A 191 -0.90 -14.75 4.14
CA ILE A 191 -1.03 -13.70 3.12
C ILE A 191 -0.44 -12.35 3.59
N ALA A 192 0.38 -11.76 2.71
CA ALA A 192 0.92 -10.42 2.85
C ALA A 192 0.07 -9.39 2.07
N TRP A 193 -0.65 -8.55 2.79
CA TRP A 193 -1.59 -7.57 2.22
C TRP A 193 -0.96 -6.19 2.10
N PHE A 194 -0.34 -5.89 0.96
CA PHE A 194 0.11 -4.54 0.61
C PHE A 194 -0.90 -3.79 -0.27
N GLY A 195 -1.78 -4.50 -0.96
CA GLY A 195 -2.84 -3.95 -1.80
C GLY A 195 -4.21 -3.90 -1.12
N ARG A 196 -5.26 -3.65 -1.91
CA ARG A 196 -6.66 -3.75 -1.47
C ARG A 196 -7.15 -5.21 -1.57
N GLY A 197 -7.74 -5.75 -0.51
CA GLY A 197 -8.24 -7.14 -0.46
C GLY A 197 -9.37 -7.51 -1.42
N GLU A 198 -9.40 -8.79 -1.82
CA GLU A 198 -10.47 -9.48 -2.59
C GLU A 198 -11.44 -10.24 -1.64
N GLU A 199 -12.68 -10.47 -2.08
CA GLU A 199 -13.81 -11.17 -1.40
C GLU A 199 -13.50 -12.61 -0.92
N SER A 200 -12.41 -13.23 -1.34
CA SER A 200 -12.18 -14.67 -1.11
C SER A 200 -11.70 -15.06 0.31
N ILE A 201 -11.49 -14.12 1.23
CA ILE A 201 -11.14 -14.45 2.63
C ILE A 201 -12.42 -14.50 3.44
N GLY A 202 -12.76 -15.68 3.98
CA GLY A 202 -14.06 -15.94 4.59
C GLY A 202 -14.49 -14.92 5.64
N GLU A 203 -15.74 -14.47 5.50
CA GLU A 203 -16.49 -13.54 6.35
C GLU A 203 -16.60 -13.93 7.85
N ASP A 204 -15.95 -15.01 8.28
CA ASP A 204 -16.11 -15.58 9.62
C ASP A 204 -15.06 -15.09 10.65
N ASP A 205 -13.97 -14.43 10.24
CA ASP A 205 -12.89 -13.95 11.14
C ASP A 205 -12.83 -12.40 11.28
N ASP A 206 -13.98 -11.73 11.10
CA ASP A 206 -14.15 -10.27 10.95
C ASP A 206 -14.00 -9.40 12.22
N VAL A 207 -13.37 -9.91 13.29
CA VAL A 207 -13.20 -9.12 14.54
C VAL A 207 -12.13 -8.02 14.37
N ALA A 208 -11.17 -8.22 13.47
CA ALA A 208 -10.12 -7.27 13.13
C ALA A 208 -10.66 -6.03 12.40
N TRP A 209 -11.61 -6.21 11.48
CA TRP A 209 -12.11 -5.16 10.59
C TRP A 209 -13.18 -4.26 11.26
N GLU A 210 -14.01 -4.79 12.16
CA GLU A 210 -15.00 -4.01 12.94
C GLU A 210 -14.38 -2.95 13.88
N ALA A 211 -13.09 -3.08 14.21
CA ALA A 211 -12.34 -2.10 15.00
C ALA A 211 -11.78 -0.94 14.15
N VAL A 212 -11.65 -1.14 12.83
CA VAL A 212 -11.17 -0.17 11.84
C VAL A 212 -12.21 0.93 11.57
N GLU A 213 -13.49 0.58 11.57
CA GLU A 213 -14.60 1.49 11.23
C GLU A 213 -14.81 2.68 12.20
N LYS A 214 -14.26 2.59 13.42
CA LYS A 214 -14.63 3.48 14.53
C LYS A 214 -13.56 4.52 14.86
N ARG A 215 -12.41 4.54 14.17
CA ARG A 215 -11.30 5.45 14.48
C ARG A 215 -11.21 6.59 13.47
N ARG A 216 -10.83 7.75 13.99
CA ARG A 216 -10.81 9.02 13.27
C ARG A 216 -9.39 9.22 12.74
N THR A 217 -9.20 8.95 11.45
CA THR A 217 -7.91 9.05 10.77
C THR A 217 -7.30 10.44 10.95
N LEU A 218 -5.98 10.49 11.17
CA LEU A 218 -5.22 11.73 11.08
C LEU A 218 -5.41 12.34 9.67
N PRO A 219 -5.53 13.67 9.55
CA PRO A 219 -5.68 14.33 8.26
C PRO A 219 -4.58 13.91 7.28
N TRP A 220 -4.99 13.60 6.05
CA TRP A 220 -4.10 13.34 4.94
C TRP A 220 -3.24 14.57 4.62
N GLU A 221 -1.91 14.48 4.76
CA GLU A 221 -0.94 15.51 4.35
C GLU A 221 0.06 14.94 3.34
N GLU A 222 -0.43 14.33 2.26
CA GLU A 222 0.44 13.97 1.12
C GLU A 222 0.63 15.17 0.19
N LEU A 223 1.80 15.25 -0.45
CA LEU A 223 2.04 16.22 -1.50
C LEU A 223 1.12 15.96 -2.68
N ASN A 224 0.40 16.99 -3.10
CA ASN A 224 -0.60 16.92 -4.16
C ASN A 224 -1.67 15.89 -3.77
N GLU A 225 -2.37 16.09 -2.66
CA GLU A 225 -3.65 15.43 -2.43
C GLU A 225 -4.58 16.27 -1.55
N ASP A 226 -5.78 16.48 -2.06
CA ASP A 226 -6.78 17.36 -1.48
C ASP A 226 -7.98 16.63 -0.84
N ASP A 227 -8.06 15.29 -0.91
CA ASP A 227 -9.08 14.52 -0.19
C ASP A 227 -8.51 14.05 1.17
N PRO A 228 -8.87 14.73 2.29
CA PRO A 228 -8.37 14.40 3.62
C PRO A 228 -8.89 13.06 4.16
N VAL A 229 -9.97 12.55 3.54
CA VAL A 229 -10.64 11.31 3.89
C VAL A 229 -10.35 10.22 2.87
N TRP A 230 -9.79 10.52 1.70
CA TRP A 230 -9.22 9.50 0.83
C TRP A 230 -8.10 8.80 1.57
N PRO A 231 -8.10 7.46 1.65
CA PRO A 231 -8.96 6.46 1.02
C PRO A 231 -9.86 5.79 2.09
N CYS A 232 -10.12 6.48 3.20
CA CYS A 232 -10.64 5.96 4.47
C CYS A 232 -12.14 5.63 4.46
N ASP A 233 -12.96 6.14 3.54
CA ASP A 233 -14.36 5.70 3.52
C ASP A 233 -14.46 4.30 2.93
N VAL A 234 -14.87 3.38 3.80
CA VAL A 234 -15.17 1.98 3.49
C VAL A 234 -16.48 1.92 2.70
N LEU A 235 -16.52 1.05 1.67
CA LEU A 235 -17.74 0.64 1.00
C LEU A 235 -18.64 -0.08 2.01
N MET A 236 -19.78 0.51 2.33
CA MET A 236 -20.72 -0.05 3.30
C MET A 236 -21.62 -1.17 2.72
N ASP A 237 -21.61 -1.43 1.41
CA ASP A 237 -22.44 -2.47 0.78
C ASP A 237 -21.81 -3.05 -0.51
N GLU A 238 -22.06 -4.35 -0.73
CA GLU A 238 -21.80 -5.23 -1.91
C GLU A 238 -20.40 -5.15 -2.57
N TYR A 239 -19.46 -5.90 -1.97
CA TYR A 239 -18.06 -6.14 -2.35
C TYR A 239 -17.87 -6.96 -3.66
N GLN A 240 -18.56 -6.62 -4.75
CA GLN A 240 -18.72 -7.57 -5.89
C GLN A 240 -18.07 -7.17 -7.23
N SER A 241 -17.21 -6.14 -7.31
CA SER A 241 -16.49 -5.88 -8.57
C SER A 241 -15.02 -5.46 -8.43
N TRP A 242 -14.18 -6.09 -9.27
CA TRP A 242 -12.74 -5.88 -9.45
C TRP A 242 -12.36 -4.45 -9.88
N GLU A 243 -13.36 -3.65 -10.28
CA GLU A 243 -13.23 -2.33 -10.90
C GLU A 243 -13.44 -1.17 -9.89
N GLU A 244 -13.86 -1.47 -8.66
CA GLU A 244 -14.20 -0.42 -7.68
C GLU A 244 -12.95 0.09 -6.91
N GLY A 245 -12.85 1.42 -6.81
CA GLY A 245 -11.65 2.17 -6.42
C GLY A 245 -11.19 2.04 -4.95
N GLY A 246 -9.90 2.29 -4.72
CA GLY A 246 -9.21 2.32 -3.42
C GLY A 246 -7.69 2.20 -3.60
N ASP A 247 -6.88 2.82 -2.74
CA ASP A 247 -5.41 2.78 -2.86
C ASP A 247 -4.77 1.62 -2.07
N GLY A 248 -3.64 1.09 -2.56
CA GLY A 248 -2.79 0.15 -1.84
C GLY A 248 -1.73 0.86 -0.98
N ALA A 249 -0.71 0.14 -0.54
CA ALA A 249 0.45 0.69 0.12
C ALA A 249 1.21 1.63 -0.82
N ARG A 250 1.72 2.74 -0.28
CA ARG A 250 2.45 3.76 -1.03
C ARG A 250 3.89 3.84 -0.57
N PHE A 251 4.81 3.59 -1.49
CA PHE A 251 6.25 3.69 -1.27
C PHE A 251 6.78 4.90 -2.04
N ASN A 252 6.95 6.05 -1.37
CA ASN A 252 7.54 7.23 -1.99
C ASN A 252 9.07 7.07 -2.12
N GLY A 253 9.71 6.42 -1.15
CA GLY A 253 11.11 6.02 -1.20
C GLY A 253 11.34 4.66 -1.89
N GLU A 254 12.60 4.19 -1.86
CA GLU A 254 12.97 2.85 -2.34
C GLU A 254 12.31 1.78 -1.46
N ALA A 255 11.70 0.78 -2.09
CA ALA A 255 11.14 -0.41 -1.44
C ALA A 255 11.95 -1.65 -1.85
N SER A 256 12.50 -2.36 -0.86
CA SER A 256 13.33 -3.54 -1.09
C SER A 256 12.70 -4.76 -0.44
N PHE A 257 12.50 -5.82 -1.23
CA PHE A 257 11.99 -7.13 -0.85
C PHE A 257 12.97 -8.21 -1.33
N ARG A 258 14.28 -7.93 -1.30
CA ARG A 258 15.28 -8.88 -1.82
C ARG A 258 15.34 -10.08 -0.90
N ASP A 259 15.40 -11.28 -1.49
CA ASP A 259 15.39 -12.54 -0.74
C ASP A 259 14.15 -12.73 0.17
N ALA A 260 13.10 -11.92 0.00
CA ALA A 260 11.85 -12.08 0.74
C ALA A 260 11.12 -13.37 0.31
N ARG A 261 10.37 -13.96 1.23
CA ARG A 261 9.64 -15.21 1.02
C ARG A 261 8.18 -15.00 1.35
N PHE A 262 7.32 -15.26 0.36
CA PHE A 262 5.88 -15.31 0.49
C PHE A 262 5.46 -16.76 0.37
N GLU A 263 5.25 -17.42 1.52
CA GLU A 263 4.91 -18.84 1.57
C GLU A 263 3.43 -19.10 1.20
N ASP A 264 2.58 -18.08 1.33
CA ASP A 264 1.20 -18.04 0.84
C ASP A 264 1.02 -16.86 -0.16
N GLY A 265 -0.09 -16.11 -0.09
CA GLY A 265 -0.40 -15.02 -1.00
C GLY A 265 0.45 -13.76 -0.82
N ALA A 266 0.80 -13.11 -1.93
CA ALA A 266 1.49 -11.82 -1.97
C ALA A 266 0.65 -10.81 -2.75
N TRP A 267 -0.05 -9.93 -2.04
CA TRP A 267 -1.04 -9.05 -2.65
C TRP A 267 -0.56 -7.60 -2.68
N PHE A 268 -0.20 -7.11 -3.86
CA PHE A 268 0.26 -5.74 -4.12
C PHE A 268 -0.67 -4.97 -5.07
N TRP A 269 -1.91 -5.41 -5.29
CA TRP A 269 -2.86 -4.72 -6.17
C TRP A 269 -3.06 -3.25 -5.74
N LYS A 270 -2.91 -2.33 -6.70
CA LYS A 270 -2.94 -0.88 -6.47
C LYS A 270 -1.89 -0.35 -5.49
N ALA A 271 -0.92 -1.16 -5.06
CA ALA A 271 0.26 -0.65 -4.37
C ALA A 271 1.11 0.18 -5.35
N ARG A 272 1.74 1.24 -4.83
CA ARG A 272 2.42 2.25 -5.65
C ARG A 272 3.87 2.40 -5.24
N PHE A 273 4.75 2.40 -6.24
CA PHE A 273 6.19 2.52 -6.03
C PHE A 273 6.73 3.77 -6.73
N GLY A 274 6.90 4.85 -5.97
CA GLY A 274 7.53 6.10 -6.40
C GLY A 274 9.06 6.04 -6.48
N GLY A 275 9.69 5.14 -5.71
CA GLY A 275 11.12 4.84 -5.77
C GLY A 275 11.44 3.50 -6.45
N GLY A 276 12.70 3.08 -6.37
CA GLY A 276 13.12 1.75 -6.83
C GLY A 276 12.39 0.63 -6.07
N SER A 277 11.93 -0.40 -6.77
CA SER A 277 11.17 -1.52 -6.20
C SER A 277 11.88 -2.85 -6.50
N LEU A 278 12.58 -3.38 -5.50
CA LEU A 278 13.52 -4.49 -5.67
C LEU A 278 12.94 -5.80 -5.12
N PHE A 279 12.57 -6.73 -5.98
CA PHE A 279 12.10 -8.07 -5.60
C PHE A 279 13.10 -9.16 -6.03
N GLN A 280 14.38 -8.82 -6.06
CA GLN A 280 15.43 -9.70 -6.54
C GLN A 280 15.55 -10.92 -5.64
N ARG A 281 15.56 -12.12 -6.25
CA ARG A 281 15.60 -13.42 -5.54
C ARG A 281 14.45 -13.64 -4.54
N ALA A 282 13.36 -12.86 -4.61
CA ALA A 282 12.17 -13.15 -3.85
C ALA A 282 11.56 -14.50 -4.27
N ALA A 283 10.92 -15.20 -3.34
CA ALA A 283 10.23 -16.46 -3.58
C ALA A 283 8.73 -16.29 -3.32
N PHE A 284 7.91 -16.76 -4.25
CA PHE A 284 6.45 -16.69 -4.19
C PHE A 284 5.86 -18.10 -4.32
N SER A 285 5.11 -18.55 -3.32
CA SER A 285 4.53 -19.91 -3.27
C SER A 285 3.01 -19.93 -3.43
N GLY A 286 2.31 -18.81 -3.25
CA GLY A 286 0.86 -18.69 -3.39
C GLY A 286 0.41 -17.69 -4.47
N ARG A 287 -0.82 -17.19 -4.34
CA ARG A 287 -1.41 -16.20 -5.27
C ARG A 287 -0.62 -14.91 -5.25
N VAL A 288 -0.33 -14.35 -6.43
CA VAL A 288 0.40 -13.08 -6.52
C VAL A 288 -0.35 -12.08 -7.38
N HIS A 289 -0.53 -10.89 -6.82
CA HIS A 289 -0.93 -9.72 -7.59
C HIS A 289 0.12 -8.64 -7.47
N LEU A 290 1.04 -8.59 -8.43
CA LEU A 290 2.11 -7.60 -8.48
C LEU A 290 2.26 -7.14 -9.93
N ASP A 291 1.73 -5.98 -10.27
CA ASP A 291 1.60 -5.50 -11.64
C ASP A 291 2.45 -4.27 -11.96
N HIS A 292 2.98 -3.57 -10.95
CA HIS A 292 3.65 -2.28 -11.14
C HIS A 292 4.91 -2.37 -12.05
N HIS A 293 4.92 -1.58 -13.13
CA HIS A 293 6.00 -1.54 -14.14
C HIS A 293 7.44 -1.40 -13.60
N SER A 294 7.65 -0.76 -12.44
CA SER A 294 8.99 -0.46 -11.90
C SER A 294 9.69 -1.64 -11.22
N VAL A 295 8.96 -2.73 -10.97
CA VAL A 295 9.40 -3.85 -10.14
C VAL A 295 10.50 -4.67 -10.82
N ASP A 296 11.62 -4.84 -10.11
CA ASP A 296 12.72 -5.72 -10.52
C ASP A 296 12.60 -7.11 -9.88
N LEU A 297 12.12 -8.08 -10.67
CA LEU A 297 11.96 -9.48 -10.29
C LEU A 297 13.17 -10.35 -10.69
N THR A 298 14.36 -9.75 -10.86
CA THR A 298 15.55 -10.48 -11.31
C THR A 298 15.85 -11.66 -10.39
N ALA A 299 15.85 -12.86 -10.97
CA ALA A 299 16.09 -14.12 -10.26
C ALA A 299 15.05 -14.47 -9.18
N ALA A 300 13.89 -13.82 -9.17
CA ALA A 300 12.75 -14.24 -8.38
C ALA A 300 12.24 -15.61 -8.83
N ARG A 301 11.68 -16.37 -7.89
CA ARG A 301 11.21 -17.74 -8.07
C ARG A 301 9.74 -17.83 -7.73
N VAL A 302 9.04 -18.69 -8.46
CA VAL A 302 7.66 -19.06 -8.21
C VAL A 302 7.63 -20.55 -7.93
N THR A 303 6.99 -20.96 -6.85
CA THR A 303 6.79 -22.37 -6.47
C THR A 303 5.30 -22.67 -6.53
N GLY A 304 4.93 -23.92 -6.83
CA GLY A 304 3.52 -24.29 -6.93
C GLY A 304 2.84 -23.86 -8.24
N VAL A 305 3.54 -23.92 -9.38
CA VAL A 305 3.05 -23.48 -10.72
C VAL A 305 1.84 -24.30 -11.25
N ASP A 306 1.20 -25.13 -10.41
CA ASP A 306 0.06 -26.00 -10.77
C ASP A 306 -1.30 -25.53 -10.20
N THR A 307 -1.41 -24.35 -9.58
CA THR A 307 -2.71 -23.83 -9.12
C THR A 307 -3.45 -23.11 -10.25
N ASP A 308 -4.73 -23.43 -10.45
CA ASP A 308 -5.72 -22.69 -11.28
C ASP A 308 -5.90 -21.20 -10.86
N ASP A 309 -5.06 -20.71 -9.94
CA ASP A 309 -5.12 -19.36 -9.38
C ASP A 309 -4.42 -18.35 -10.30
N GLU A 310 -5.12 -17.25 -10.58
CA GLU A 310 -4.64 -16.19 -11.46
C GLU A 310 -3.44 -15.47 -10.84
N GLN A 311 -2.29 -15.51 -11.52
CA GLN A 311 -1.09 -14.76 -11.13
C GLN A 311 -0.94 -13.53 -12.03
N HIS A 312 -0.88 -12.35 -11.43
CA HIS A 312 -0.67 -11.10 -12.13
C HIS A 312 0.77 -10.61 -11.90
N TRP A 313 1.53 -10.53 -12.99
CA TRP A 313 2.92 -10.07 -13.03
C TRP A 313 3.05 -8.80 -13.86
N PRO A 314 4.05 -7.94 -13.61
CA PRO A 314 4.20 -6.70 -14.35
C PRO A 314 4.48 -6.99 -15.83
N PHE A 315 4.02 -6.12 -16.72
CA PHE A 315 4.28 -6.28 -18.14
C PHE A 315 5.80 -6.36 -18.40
N GLY A 316 6.24 -7.36 -19.16
CA GLY A 316 7.66 -7.63 -19.37
C GLY A 316 8.27 -8.71 -18.47
N TRP A 317 7.49 -9.33 -17.58
CA TRP A 317 7.88 -10.52 -16.84
C TRP A 317 7.01 -11.72 -17.19
N THR A 318 7.61 -12.89 -17.23
CA THR A 318 6.90 -14.15 -17.46
C THR A 318 7.55 -15.27 -16.65
N VAL A 319 6.75 -16.28 -16.30
CA VAL A 319 7.23 -17.46 -15.58
C VAL A 319 7.78 -18.45 -16.61
N SER A 320 9.08 -18.70 -16.55
CA SER A 320 9.69 -19.82 -17.27
C SER A 320 9.53 -21.07 -16.42
N SER A 321 8.80 -22.07 -16.93
CA SER A 321 8.83 -23.40 -16.34
C SER A 321 10.20 -24.03 -16.59
N GLU A 322 10.94 -24.33 -15.52
CA GLU A 322 12.08 -25.22 -15.63
C GLU A 322 11.50 -26.63 -15.84
N HIS A 323 11.51 -27.12 -17.09
CA HIS A 323 11.24 -28.53 -17.32
C HIS A 323 12.37 -29.31 -16.64
N ALA A 324 12.09 -29.89 -15.48
CA ALA A 324 12.85 -31.03 -15.00
C ALA A 324 12.86 -32.05 -16.15
N GLY A 325 14.05 -32.48 -16.56
CA GLY A 325 14.21 -33.47 -17.61
C GLY A 325 13.36 -34.71 -17.31
N ASP A 326 13.04 -35.47 -18.37
CA ASP A 326 12.21 -36.67 -18.36
C ASP A 326 12.70 -37.81 -17.42
N ASP A 327 12.82 -37.57 -16.13
CA ASP A 327 13.02 -38.58 -15.09
C ASP A 327 11.68 -38.81 -14.40
N GLU A 328 11.05 -39.92 -14.81
CA GLU A 328 9.82 -40.47 -14.23
C GLU A 328 10.03 -40.84 -12.75
N GLY A 329 9.99 -39.86 -11.85
CA GLY A 329 10.18 -40.11 -10.42
C GLY A 329 9.84 -39.00 -9.44
N GLU A 330 9.68 -37.74 -9.85
CA GLU A 330 9.42 -36.65 -8.90
C GLU A 330 7.93 -36.47 -8.60
N SER A 331 7.62 -36.32 -7.31
CA SER A 331 6.28 -36.04 -6.79
C SER A 331 5.68 -34.79 -7.44
N LYS A 332 4.35 -34.77 -7.61
CA LYS A 332 3.59 -33.65 -8.20
C LYS A 332 3.73 -32.30 -7.48
N ASP A 333 4.46 -32.23 -6.36
CA ASP A 333 4.43 -31.10 -5.42
C ASP A 333 5.50 -30.01 -5.63
N GLU A 334 6.42 -30.11 -6.60
CA GLU A 334 7.50 -29.11 -6.73
C GLU A 334 7.78 -28.65 -8.17
N ARG A 335 6.76 -28.23 -8.92
CA ARG A 335 7.00 -27.41 -10.11
C ARG A 335 7.44 -26.01 -9.68
N SER A 336 8.74 -25.77 -9.68
CA SER A 336 9.34 -24.44 -9.50
C SER A 336 9.55 -23.77 -10.86
N GLY A 337 9.03 -22.55 -11.00
CA GLY A 337 9.28 -21.65 -12.11
C GLY A 337 10.21 -20.52 -11.71
N ARG A 338 10.85 -19.91 -12.70
CA ARG A 338 11.67 -18.70 -12.51
C ARG A 338 11.07 -17.55 -13.29
N LEU A 339 10.98 -16.38 -12.65
CA LEU A 339 10.62 -15.16 -13.37
C LEU A 339 11.77 -14.72 -14.25
N VAL A 340 11.47 -14.59 -15.53
CA VAL A 340 12.43 -14.18 -16.55
C VAL A 340 11.89 -12.97 -17.33
N PRO A 341 12.79 -12.11 -17.81
CA PRO A 341 12.46 -11.07 -18.78
C PRO A 341 11.70 -11.63 -19.99
N ASP A 342 10.49 -11.12 -20.24
CA ASP A 342 9.81 -11.33 -21.52
C ASP A 342 10.58 -10.59 -22.61
N ARG A 343 11.07 -11.33 -23.61
CA ARG A 343 11.88 -10.76 -24.69
C ARG A 343 11.12 -9.71 -25.52
N ALA A 344 9.79 -9.79 -25.59
CA ALA A 344 8.99 -8.87 -26.40
C ALA A 344 8.80 -7.51 -25.72
N ALA A 345 8.68 -7.47 -24.39
CA ALA A 345 8.26 -6.27 -23.67
C ALA A 345 9.27 -5.78 -22.61
N HIS A 346 10.09 -6.67 -22.03
CA HIS A 346 10.90 -6.36 -20.85
C HIS A 346 11.85 -5.18 -21.03
N ALA A 347 12.49 -5.07 -22.20
CA ALA A 347 13.44 -4.00 -22.48
C ALA A 347 12.78 -2.61 -22.45
N TYR A 348 11.48 -2.52 -22.71
CA TYR A 348 10.72 -1.26 -22.70
C TYR A 348 10.23 -0.95 -21.29
N CYS A 349 9.66 -1.94 -20.59
CA CYS A 349 9.17 -1.77 -19.22
C CYS A 349 10.31 -1.39 -18.26
N ARG A 350 11.50 -1.99 -18.40
CA ARG A 350 12.65 -1.62 -17.57
C ARG A 350 13.12 -0.18 -17.75
N ARG A 351 12.90 0.42 -18.93
CA ARG A 351 13.25 1.82 -19.17
C ARG A 351 12.29 2.76 -18.46
N LEU A 352 11.02 2.39 -18.28
CA LEU A 352 10.08 3.17 -17.48
C LEU A 352 10.47 3.20 -15.99
N ALA A 353 11.15 2.16 -15.50
CA ALA A 353 11.67 2.08 -14.14
C ALA A 353 12.99 2.87 -13.94
N ASP A 354 13.61 3.40 -15.00
CA ASP A 354 14.90 4.06 -14.91
C ASP A 354 14.78 5.39 -14.15
N SER A 355 15.80 5.76 -13.37
CA SER A 355 15.87 7.04 -12.66
C SER A 355 15.97 8.26 -13.60
N ASP A 356 16.53 8.09 -14.81
CA ASP A 356 16.66 9.14 -15.81
C ASP A 356 15.33 9.32 -16.58
N PRO A 357 14.67 10.49 -16.46
CA PRO A 357 13.43 10.75 -17.21
C PRO A 357 13.57 10.64 -18.73
N ALA A 358 14.76 10.90 -19.30
CA ALA A 358 14.99 10.77 -20.74
C ALA A 358 14.94 9.30 -21.19
N VAL A 359 15.42 8.38 -20.34
CA VAL A 359 15.31 6.93 -20.55
C VAL A 359 13.86 6.50 -20.45
N ARG A 360 13.11 7.01 -19.44
CA ARG A 360 11.67 6.76 -19.30
C ARG A 360 10.87 7.21 -20.53
N LEU A 361 11.17 8.41 -21.05
CA LEU A 361 10.56 8.92 -22.28
C LEU A 361 10.83 8.00 -23.48
N SER A 362 12.06 7.51 -23.64
CA SER A 362 12.38 6.52 -24.67
C SER A 362 11.64 5.19 -24.46
N GLY A 363 11.38 4.81 -23.21
CA GLY A 363 10.56 3.65 -22.85
C GLY A 363 9.11 3.82 -23.31
N LEU A 364 8.48 4.96 -23.01
CA LEU A 364 7.11 5.29 -23.45
C LEU A 364 6.97 5.23 -24.97
N ARG A 365 7.90 5.81 -25.72
CA ARG A 365 7.90 5.77 -27.19
C ARG A 365 8.05 4.36 -27.76
N ALA A 366 8.76 3.50 -27.04
CA ALA A 366 8.90 2.11 -27.46
C ALA A 366 7.64 1.29 -27.15
N LEU A 367 6.95 1.58 -26.04
CA LEU A 367 5.64 1.00 -25.73
C LEU A 367 4.56 1.44 -26.72
N GLU A 368 4.52 2.73 -27.09
CA GLU A 368 3.68 3.27 -28.17
C GLU A 368 3.86 2.47 -29.46
N GLY A 369 5.11 2.32 -29.92
CA GLY A 369 5.41 1.51 -31.10
C GLY A 369 5.06 0.02 -30.97
N LEU A 370 5.12 -0.55 -29.76
CA LEU A 370 4.68 -1.92 -29.50
C LEU A 370 3.15 -2.06 -29.62
N GLY A 371 2.38 -1.13 -29.06
CA GLY A 371 0.92 -1.09 -29.19
C GLY A 371 0.45 -0.88 -30.62
N ASP A 372 1.19 -0.09 -31.41
CA ASP A 372 0.94 0.09 -32.83
C ASP A 372 1.20 -1.18 -33.65
N ALA A 373 2.30 -1.88 -33.34
CA ALA A 373 2.69 -3.10 -34.05
C ALA A 373 1.83 -4.32 -33.69
N GLU A 374 1.41 -4.44 -32.43
CA GLU A 374 0.76 -5.64 -31.89
C GLU A 374 -0.61 -5.31 -31.27
N PRO A 375 -1.71 -5.38 -32.04
CA PRO A 375 -3.05 -5.02 -31.54
C PRO A 375 -3.49 -5.76 -30.28
N GLY A 376 -3.07 -7.03 -30.12
CA GLY A 376 -3.38 -7.83 -28.93
C GLY A 376 -2.69 -7.37 -27.65
N LEU A 377 -1.72 -6.45 -27.73
CA LEU A 377 -1.00 -5.91 -26.58
C LEU A 377 -1.45 -4.49 -26.19
N ARG A 378 -2.35 -3.85 -26.96
CA ARG A 378 -2.73 -2.44 -26.75
C ARG A 378 -3.27 -2.14 -25.36
N GLN A 379 -4.18 -2.99 -24.84
CA GLN A 379 -4.69 -2.82 -23.48
C GLN A 379 -3.57 -2.93 -22.45
N ARG A 380 -2.68 -3.93 -22.57
CA ARG A 380 -1.53 -4.08 -21.64
C ARG A 380 -0.57 -2.90 -21.71
N VAL A 381 -0.36 -2.33 -22.89
CA VAL A 381 0.43 -1.11 -23.07
C VAL A 381 -0.25 0.08 -22.38
N ALA A 382 -1.56 0.27 -22.59
CA ALA A 382 -2.34 1.30 -21.91
C ALA A 382 -2.32 1.14 -20.38
N ASP A 383 -2.48 -0.09 -19.87
CA ASP A 383 -2.39 -0.43 -18.45
C ASP A 383 -1.02 -0.05 -17.87
N THR A 384 0.06 -0.39 -18.57
CA THR A 384 1.44 -0.06 -18.16
C THR A 384 1.66 1.46 -18.10
N ILE A 385 1.07 2.22 -19.05
CA ILE A 385 1.15 3.69 -19.03
C ILE A 385 0.30 4.25 -17.88
N CYS A 386 -0.89 3.69 -17.62
CA CYS A 386 -1.74 4.06 -16.49
C CYS A 386 -1.04 3.78 -15.15
N GLU A 387 -0.38 2.63 -14.99
CA GLU A 387 0.48 2.29 -13.84
C GLU A 387 1.58 3.34 -13.62
N TYR A 388 2.27 3.74 -14.70
CA TYR A 388 3.26 4.82 -14.62
C TYR A 388 2.63 6.14 -14.16
N LEU A 389 1.46 6.51 -14.66
CA LEU A 389 0.77 7.74 -14.24
C LEU A 389 0.26 7.68 -12.80
N ARG A 390 -0.11 6.49 -12.30
CA ARG A 390 -0.48 6.25 -10.89
C ARG A 390 0.71 6.35 -9.93
N THR A 391 1.94 6.33 -10.44
CA THR A 391 3.14 6.49 -9.59
C THR A 391 3.10 7.84 -8.87
N PRO A 392 3.29 7.89 -7.54
CA PRO A 392 3.35 9.11 -6.73
C PRO A 392 4.33 10.17 -7.25
N LEU A 393 3.94 11.45 -7.18
CA LEU A 393 4.85 12.57 -7.37
C LEU A 393 5.52 12.92 -6.03
N ALA A 394 6.85 12.80 -5.97
CA ALA A 394 7.64 13.08 -4.76
C ALA A 394 7.92 14.59 -4.53
N PHE A 395 7.20 15.48 -5.18
CA PHE A 395 7.37 16.93 -5.06
C PHE A 395 6.05 17.67 -5.24
N ASP A 396 5.96 18.87 -4.66
CA ASP A 396 4.82 19.77 -4.84
C ASP A 396 4.79 20.30 -6.27
N MET A 397 3.80 19.87 -7.06
CA MET A 397 3.61 20.31 -8.44
C MET A 397 2.83 21.63 -8.54
N THR A 398 2.17 22.05 -7.45
CA THR A 398 1.45 23.32 -7.37
C THR A 398 2.40 24.50 -7.10
N ALA A 399 3.64 24.18 -6.70
CA ALA A 399 4.72 25.15 -6.62
C ALA A 399 4.88 25.90 -7.95
N ARG A 400 5.22 27.19 -7.87
CA ARG A 400 5.41 28.03 -9.06
C ARG A 400 6.39 27.35 -10.03
N PRO A 401 6.18 27.40 -11.37
CA PRO A 401 7.07 26.73 -12.31
C PRO A 401 8.56 27.09 -12.17
N ALA A 402 8.86 28.32 -11.73
CA ALA A 402 10.23 28.78 -11.46
C ALA A 402 10.89 28.14 -10.21
N ALA A 403 10.12 27.44 -9.37
CA ALA A 403 10.58 26.72 -8.20
C ALA A 403 10.89 25.24 -8.50
N LEU A 404 10.46 24.72 -9.66
CA LEU A 404 10.74 23.35 -10.06
C LEU A 404 12.20 23.20 -10.49
N THR A 405 12.84 22.11 -10.09
CA THR A 405 14.16 21.73 -10.60
C THR A 405 14.06 21.26 -12.06
N ALA A 406 15.20 21.19 -12.75
CA ALA A 406 15.24 20.68 -14.12
C ALA A 406 14.70 19.24 -14.22
N ASP A 407 14.99 18.40 -13.22
CA ASP A 407 14.55 17.02 -13.15
C ASP A 407 13.04 16.92 -12.89
N GLN A 408 12.49 17.75 -11.99
CA GLN A 408 11.05 17.83 -11.75
C GLN A 408 10.31 18.28 -13.01
N ALA A 409 10.79 19.33 -13.68
CA ALA A 409 10.19 19.78 -14.93
C ALA A 409 10.28 18.73 -16.05
N GLN A 410 11.34 17.91 -16.05
CA GLN A 410 11.46 16.80 -16.99
C GLN A 410 10.50 15.66 -16.63
N GLU A 411 10.30 15.33 -15.35
CA GLU A 411 9.30 14.35 -14.92
C GLU A 411 7.89 14.74 -15.37
N LEU A 412 7.49 16.01 -15.21
CA LEU A 412 6.19 16.48 -15.72
C LEU A 412 6.09 16.31 -17.25
N ARG A 413 7.17 16.53 -18.01
CA ARG A 413 7.19 16.29 -19.47
C ARG A 413 6.99 14.82 -19.84
N VAL A 414 7.55 13.90 -19.07
CA VAL A 414 7.37 12.45 -19.30
C VAL A 414 5.90 12.07 -19.04
N ARG A 415 5.29 12.59 -17.97
CA ARG A 415 3.87 12.36 -17.65
C ARG A 415 2.92 12.94 -18.69
N HIS A 416 3.14 14.18 -19.15
CA HIS A 416 2.37 14.72 -20.27
C HIS A 416 2.51 13.86 -21.52
N THR A 417 3.71 13.31 -21.79
CA THR A 417 3.88 12.41 -22.94
C THR A 417 3.08 11.12 -22.77
N ALA A 418 3.10 10.51 -21.59
CA ALA A 418 2.30 9.33 -21.26
C ALA A 418 0.80 9.59 -21.47
N GLN A 419 0.27 10.69 -20.91
CA GLN A 419 -1.13 11.10 -21.11
C GLN A 419 -1.45 11.31 -22.59
N ARG A 420 -0.56 11.97 -23.33
CA ARG A 420 -0.76 12.26 -24.75
C ARG A 420 -0.76 10.99 -25.61
N ILE A 421 0.08 10.00 -25.31
CA ILE A 421 0.03 8.70 -26.01
C ILE A 421 -1.35 8.06 -25.85
N LEU A 422 -1.90 8.04 -24.62
CA LEU A 422 -3.23 7.50 -24.37
C LEU A 422 -4.31 8.28 -25.15
N ALA A 423 -4.26 9.61 -25.12
CA ALA A 423 -5.21 10.46 -25.83
C ALA A 423 -5.09 10.31 -27.37
N ASP A 424 -3.89 10.44 -27.93
CA ASP A 424 -3.63 10.39 -29.38
C ASP A 424 -4.13 9.06 -29.98
N HIS A 425 -3.96 7.94 -29.28
CA HIS A 425 -4.39 6.62 -29.77
C HIS A 425 -5.85 6.28 -29.49
N THR A 426 -6.53 7.02 -28.62
CA THR A 426 -7.97 6.83 -28.36
C THR A 426 -8.83 7.89 -29.03
N HIS A 427 -8.22 8.92 -29.62
CA HIS A 427 -8.89 9.96 -30.38
C HIS A 427 -9.69 9.40 -31.57
N HIS A 428 -10.91 9.93 -31.81
CA HIS A 428 -11.80 9.46 -32.87
C HIS A 428 -11.16 9.48 -34.26
N SER A 429 -10.41 10.54 -34.55
CA SER A 429 -9.74 10.78 -35.84
C SER A 429 -8.31 10.23 -35.93
N ALA A 430 -7.87 9.42 -34.96
CA ALA A 430 -6.54 8.85 -34.97
C ALA A 430 -6.33 7.91 -36.17
N ASP A 431 -5.22 8.11 -36.90
CA ASP A 431 -4.82 7.25 -38.04
C ASP A 431 -4.65 5.77 -37.60
N MET A 432 -4.15 5.57 -36.38
CA MET A 432 -3.93 4.26 -35.75
C MET A 432 -4.62 4.19 -34.39
N ARG A 433 -5.96 4.21 -34.42
CA ARG A 433 -6.78 4.13 -33.21
C ARG A 433 -6.67 2.77 -32.52
N TRP A 434 -6.51 2.80 -31.20
CA TRP A 434 -6.62 1.63 -30.34
C TRP A 434 -8.08 1.51 -29.88
N GLU A 435 -8.76 0.47 -30.34
CA GLU A 435 -10.16 0.22 -30.03
C GLU A 435 -10.32 -0.52 -28.70
N ASP A 436 -11.46 -0.33 -28.04
CA ASP A 436 -11.86 -1.00 -26.80
C ASP A 436 -10.89 -0.83 -25.61
N ILE A 437 -10.25 0.34 -25.51
CA ILE A 437 -9.30 0.66 -24.44
C ILE A 437 -9.99 1.12 -23.17
N SER A 438 -9.62 0.52 -22.05
CA SER A 438 -9.96 0.97 -20.70
C SER A 438 -8.78 1.71 -20.04
N LEU A 439 -9.05 2.79 -19.31
CA LEU A 439 -8.03 3.54 -18.56
C LEU A 439 -8.22 3.37 -17.05
N GLY A 440 -7.24 2.78 -16.37
CA GLY A 440 -7.22 2.62 -14.91
C GLY A 440 -6.36 3.68 -14.22
N LEU A 441 -6.91 4.88 -14.03
CA LEU A 441 -6.21 6.06 -13.50
C LEU A 441 -6.66 6.44 -12.08
N SER A 442 -7.20 5.50 -11.31
CA SER A 442 -7.61 5.72 -9.93
C SER A 442 -6.45 6.28 -9.08
N GLY A 443 -6.69 7.41 -8.42
CA GLY A 443 -5.71 8.10 -7.60
C GLY A 443 -4.50 8.65 -8.34
N ALA A 444 -4.51 8.68 -9.68
CA ALA A 444 -3.41 9.26 -10.46
C ALA A 444 -3.40 10.78 -10.34
N THR A 445 -2.21 11.37 -10.44
CA THR A 445 -2.04 12.82 -10.55
C THR A 445 -1.83 13.18 -12.02
N LEU A 446 -2.82 13.86 -12.61
CA LEU A 446 -2.93 14.16 -14.04
C LEU A 446 -2.78 15.67 -14.28
N ILE A 447 -2.12 16.04 -15.39
CA ILE A 447 -1.67 17.41 -15.64
C ILE A 447 -2.06 17.85 -17.04
N ASP A 448 -2.81 18.94 -17.16
CA ASP A 448 -3.36 19.41 -18.44
C ASP A 448 -3.97 18.24 -19.25
N PHE A 449 -4.85 17.47 -18.59
CA PHE A 449 -5.33 16.20 -19.11
C PHE A 449 -6.44 16.40 -20.14
N ASP A 450 -6.17 15.98 -21.37
CA ASP A 450 -7.05 16.17 -22.52
C ASP A 450 -7.44 14.83 -23.12
N LEU A 451 -8.74 14.52 -23.05
CA LEU A 451 -9.38 13.38 -23.70
C LEU A 451 -10.45 13.86 -24.70
N SER A 452 -10.31 15.07 -25.23
CA SER A 452 -11.29 15.59 -26.18
C SER A 452 -11.39 14.68 -27.40
N GLU A 453 -12.63 14.45 -27.85
CA GLU A 453 -12.98 13.59 -28.99
C GLU A 453 -12.41 12.15 -28.90
N CYS A 454 -12.07 11.68 -27.70
CA CYS A 454 -11.57 10.31 -27.49
C CYS A 454 -12.71 9.30 -27.33
N HIS A 455 -12.47 8.07 -27.78
CA HIS A 455 -13.37 6.93 -27.68
C HIS A 455 -12.73 5.85 -26.80
N LEU A 456 -13.30 5.64 -25.62
CA LEU A 456 -12.84 4.69 -24.62
C LEU A 456 -13.92 3.64 -24.35
N ARG A 457 -13.48 2.46 -23.93
CA ARG A 457 -14.38 1.46 -23.36
C ARG A 457 -14.81 1.90 -21.97
N TYR A 458 -13.85 2.10 -21.07
CA TYR A 458 -14.09 2.44 -19.67
C TYR A 458 -13.00 3.38 -19.13
N GLY A 459 -13.33 4.19 -18.12
CA GLY A 459 -12.36 5.03 -17.42
C GLY A 459 -12.59 5.05 -15.91
N ASP A 460 -11.61 4.61 -15.13
CA ASP A 460 -11.59 4.77 -13.67
C ASP A 460 -10.68 5.94 -13.29
N PHE A 461 -11.30 7.01 -12.82
CA PHE A 461 -10.68 8.22 -12.30
C PHE A 461 -11.00 8.42 -10.81
N SER A 462 -11.38 7.37 -10.09
CA SER A 462 -11.72 7.44 -8.67
C SER A 462 -10.53 7.96 -7.85
N GLY A 463 -10.72 9.07 -7.13
CA GLY A 463 -9.66 9.75 -6.36
C GLY A 463 -8.56 10.39 -7.20
N ALA A 464 -8.71 10.45 -8.53
CA ALA A 464 -7.72 11.08 -9.40
C ALA A 464 -7.69 12.61 -9.22
N GLN A 465 -6.52 13.20 -9.35
CA GLN A 465 -6.32 14.63 -9.15
C GLN A 465 -5.92 15.29 -10.46
N PHE A 466 -6.73 16.25 -10.88
CA PHE A 466 -6.61 16.93 -12.15
C PHE A 466 -6.08 18.34 -11.93
N HIS A 467 -4.85 18.59 -12.34
CA HIS A 467 -4.20 19.90 -12.27
C HIS A 467 -4.10 20.54 -13.66
N GLY A 468 -4.21 21.88 -13.69
CA GLY A 468 -4.21 22.61 -14.95
C GLY A 468 -5.54 22.49 -15.70
N THR A 469 -5.49 22.57 -17.03
CA THR A 469 -6.71 22.51 -17.85
C THR A 469 -7.11 21.06 -18.11
N THR A 470 -8.33 20.68 -17.77
CA THR A 470 -8.84 19.32 -18.01
C THR A 470 -10.01 19.34 -18.98
N THR A 471 -9.94 18.55 -20.05
CA THR A 471 -10.94 18.55 -21.12
C THR A 471 -11.41 17.14 -21.45
N PHE A 472 -12.71 16.96 -21.34
CA PHE A 472 -13.47 15.77 -21.73
C PHE A 472 -14.47 16.15 -22.84
N GLU A 473 -14.11 17.09 -23.72
CA GLU A 473 -15.03 17.58 -24.75
C GLU A 473 -15.36 16.48 -25.77
N GLU A 474 -16.63 16.20 -26.04
CA GLU A 474 -17.06 15.18 -27.01
C GLU A 474 -16.45 13.78 -26.80
N VAL A 475 -15.98 13.47 -25.58
CA VAL A 475 -15.45 12.15 -25.24
C VAL A 475 -16.59 11.11 -25.21
N LEU A 476 -16.31 9.89 -25.63
CA LEU A 476 -17.25 8.76 -25.56
C LEU A 476 -16.67 7.64 -24.70
N PHE A 477 -17.35 7.29 -23.61
CA PHE A 477 -17.12 6.07 -22.85
C PHE A 477 -18.21 5.05 -23.19
N SER A 478 -17.83 3.85 -23.65
CA SER A 478 -18.80 2.86 -24.14
C SER A 478 -19.48 2.07 -23.03
N ASP A 479 -18.71 1.66 -22.02
CA ASP A 479 -19.15 0.85 -20.87
C ASP A 479 -19.40 1.71 -19.62
N GLY A 480 -18.64 2.80 -19.44
CA GLY A 480 -18.86 3.73 -18.33
C GLY A 480 -17.63 4.53 -17.92
N VAL A 481 -17.80 5.38 -16.91
CA VAL A 481 -16.73 6.12 -16.25
C VAL A 481 -17.02 6.19 -14.76
N ASP A 482 -15.99 6.10 -13.93
CA ASP A 482 -16.09 6.32 -12.49
C ASP A 482 -15.14 7.46 -12.08
N PHE A 483 -15.67 8.50 -11.43
CA PHE A 483 -14.86 9.58 -10.83
C PHE A 483 -14.83 9.51 -9.31
N CYS A 484 -15.63 8.64 -8.72
CA CYS A 484 -15.74 8.45 -7.28
C CYS A 484 -15.86 6.95 -7.00
N ILE A 485 -15.35 6.49 -5.85
CA ILE A 485 -15.72 5.15 -5.37
C ILE A 485 -17.23 5.18 -5.07
N ARG A 486 -18.00 4.38 -5.80
CA ARG A 486 -19.46 4.26 -5.63
C ARG A 486 -19.81 3.91 -4.19
N GLY A 487 -20.92 4.41 -3.63
CA GLY A 487 -21.34 4.02 -2.28
C GLY A 487 -20.48 4.53 -1.10
N THR A 488 -19.41 5.29 -1.33
CA THR A 488 -18.60 5.90 -0.25
C THR A 488 -18.69 7.43 -0.24
N HIS A 489 -18.25 8.04 0.86
CA HIS A 489 -18.07 9.49 0.93
C HIS A 489 -16.65 9.95 0.54
N SER A 490 -15.72 9.04 0.20
CA SER A 490 -14.30 9.34 -0.10
C SER A 490 -13.93 8.95 -1.53
N GLY A 491 -12.71 9.26 -1.93
CA GLY A 491 -12.19 8.79 -3.21
C GLY A 491 -12.78 9.46 -4.40
N ARG A 492 -12.96 10.76 -4.25
CA ARG A 492 -13.54 11.66 -5.23
C ARG A 492 -12.43 12.26 -6.06
N ALA A 493 -12.63 12.29 -7.37
CA ALA A 493 -11.78 13.06 -8.24
C ALA A 493 -11.80 14.54 -7.86
N SER A 494 -10.64 15.19 -7.91
CA SER A 494 -10.49 16.62 -7.61
C SER A 494 -9.96 17.38 -8.83
N PHE A 495 -10.53 18.55 -9.09
CA PHE A 495 -10.20 19.40 -10.22
C PHE A 495 -9.67 20.74 -9.72
N HIS A 496 -8.36 20.96 -9.87
CA HIS A 496 -7.65 22.13 -9.36
C HIS A 496 -7.54 23.26 -10.39
N GLY A 497 -7.87 23.01 -11.66
CA GLY A 497 -7.96 24.01 -12.72
C GLY A 497 -9.26 23.88 -13.53
N ASP A 498 -9.33 24.58 -14.65
CA ASP A 498 -10.56 24.67 -15.44
C ASP A 498 -10.89 23.30 -16.06
N ALA A 499 -12.12 22.83 -15.85
CA ALA A 499 -12.62 21.55 -16.35
C ALA A 499 -13.76 21.75 -17.35
N THR A 500 -13.71 21.06 -18.49
CA THR A 500 -14.76 21.13 -19.52
C THR A 500 -15.27 19.74 -19.90
N PHE A 501 -16.59 19.57 -19.90
CA PHE A 501 -17.27 18.29 -20.21
C PHE A 501 -18.29 18.41 -21.35
N THR A 502 -18.24 19.50 -22.11
CA THR A 502 -19.16 19.79 -23.22
C THR A 502 -19.24 18.63 -24.20
N GLY A 503 -20.44 18.13 -24.50
CA GLY A 503 -20.65 17.03 -25.44
C GLY A 503 -20.19 15.63 -24.99
N ALA A 504 -19.67 15.46 -23.77
CA ALA A 504 -19.24 14.16 -23.26
C ALA A 504 -20.40 13.13 -23.18
N ARG A 505 -20.11 11.87 -23.52
CA ARG A 505 -21.07 10.76 -23.57
C ARG A 505 -20.57 9.57 -22.74
N PHE A 506 -21.44 9.03 -21.90
CA PHE A 506 -21.14 7.90 -21.02
C PHE A 506 -22.21 6.81 -21.22
N GLY A 507 -21.87 5.74 -21.93
CA GLY A 507 -22.72 4.58 -22.20
C GLY A 507 -23.66 4.71 -23.41
N SER A 508 -24.24 3.57 -23.82
CA SER A 508 -25.25 3.53 -24.88
C SER A 508 -26.61 4.01 -24.38
N GLU A 509 -27.00 5.22 -24.78
CA GLU A 509 -28.38 5.75 -24.81
C GLU A 509 -29.25 5.50 -23.56
N THR A 510 -29.03 6.18 -22.42
CA THR A 510 -30.13 6.58 -21.47
C THR A 510 -29.72 7.43 -20.26
N TRP A 511 -28.61 8.17 -20.30
CA TRP A 511 -28.28 9.06 -19.19
C TRP A 511 -28.86 10.46 -19.47
N SER A 512 -30.05 10.75 -18.95
CA SER A 512 -30.55 12.14 -18.92
C SER A 512 -29.60 13.01 -18.09
N MET A 513 -29.54 14.33 -18.33
CA MET A 513 -28.74 15.32 -17.57
C MET A 513 -28.74 15.09 -16.04
N ARG A 514 -29.85 14.58 -15.52
CA ARG A 514 -30.02 14.27 -14.09
C ARG A 514 -29.21 13.06 -13.64
N GLY A 515 -29.06 12.03 -14.47
CA GLY A 515 -28.27 10.82 -14.19
C GLY A 515 -26.77 11.06 -14.15
N LEU A 516 -26.26 11.94 -15.02
CA LEU A 516 -24.85 12.38 -15.01
C LEU A 516 -24.46 13.05 -13.67
N MET A 517 -25.28 14.03 -13.25
CA MET A 517 -25.08 14.76 -11.98
C MET A 517 -25.45 13.94 -10.74
N GLU A 518 -26.35 12.96 -10.85
CA GLU A 518 -26.76 12.13 -9.72
C GLU A 518 -25.86 10.91 -9.48
N GLN A 519 -25.12 10.43 -10.50
CA GLN A 519 -24.34 9.17 -10.42
C GLN A 519 -22.84 9.28 -10.79
N GLY A 520 -22.41 10.13 -11.73
CA GLY A 520 -21.02 10.13 -12.24
C GLY A 520 -20.10 11.20 -11.67
N LEU A 521 -20.50 12.48 -11.72
CA LEU A 521 -19.74 13.61 -11.16
C LEU A 521 -20.15 13.97 -9.73
N ARG A 522 -21.15 13.26 -9.18
CA ARG A 522 -21.65 13.50 -7.83
C ARG A 522 -20.57 13.14 -6.82
N GLY A 523 -20.04 14.16 -6.15
CA GLY A 523 -19.01 14.00 -5.13
C GLY A 523 -17.64 14.51 -5.55
N CYS A 524 -17.37 14.72 -6.84
CA CYS A 524 -16.14 15.36 -7.31
C CYS A 524 -15.95 16.73 -6.66
N VAL A 525 -14.69 17.08 -6.41
CA VAL A 525 -14.31 18.36 -5.80
C VAL A 525 -13.80 19.30 -6.89
N PHE A 526 -14.46 20.43 -7.10
CA PHE A 526 -14.04 21.44 -8.07
C PHE A 526 -13.53 22.69 -7.36
N HIS A 527 -12.25 23.00 -7.52
CA HIS A 527 -11.62 24.19 -6.96
C HIS A 527 -11.59 25.38 -7.94
N SER A 528 -11.83 25.15 -9.24
CA SER A 528 -11.90 26.17 -10.30
C SER A 528 -13.23 26.11 -11.08
N ARG A 529 -13.30 26.80 -12.22
CA ARG A 529 -14.47 26.87 -13.09
C ARG A 529 -14.71 25.55 -13.81
N VAL A 530 -16.00 25.24 -13.97
CA VAL A 530 -16.48 24.11 -14.75
C VAL A 530 -17.34 24.64 -15.89
N THR A 531 -17.05 24.24 -17.12
CA THR A 531 -17.82 24.60 -18.31
C THR A 531 -18.51 23.35 -18.85
N GLU A 532 -19.83 23.43 -18.99
CA GLU A 532 -20.69 22.31 -19.34
C GLU A 532 -21.76 22.77 -20.34
N ASP A 533 -21.67 22.32 -21.59
CA ASP A 533 -22.78 22.35 -22.55
C ASP A 533 -23.09 20.89 -22.96
N PHE A 534 -23.98 20.22 -22.22
CA PHE A 534 -24.41 18.86 -22.57
C PHE A 534 -25.55 18.94 -23.59
N SER A 535 -25.31 18.49 -24.82
CA SER A 535 -26.35 18.40 -25.84
C SER A 535 -27.35 17.29 -25.46
N SER A 536 -28.62 17.67 -25.34
CA SER A 536 -29.77 16.86 -24.93
C SER A 536 -30.14 15.72 -25.86
#